data_AF-A0A3D3JQG2-F1
#
_entry.id   AF-A0A3D3JQG2-F1
#
_cell.length_a   1.000
_cell.length_b   1.000
_cell.length_c   1.000
_cell.angle_alpha   90.00
_cell.angle_beta   90.00
_cell.angle_gamma   90.00
#
_symmetry.space_group_name_H-M   'P 1'
#
loop_
_entity.id
_entity.type
_entity.pdbx_description
1 polymer ?
#
loop_
_entity_poly.entity_id
_entity_poly.type
_entity_poly.pdbx_seq_one_letter_code
_entity_poly.pdbx_strand_id
1 'polypeptide(L)'
;MIRCDLHAYWYAALFAAHDPIRFRDAQPGLHWLFYGGYWDRPEELTAPTVSGLKLSKLWDADRKAAEEMATVFNGGPIVCDSIEELCTDVDLVFVADCYTAGDDHLQLAAPSLERGIPTFVDKPLSSSLQDARMMVELAEKHKAPLMSTSLLRMSPHADRFRSRFTEIAPVVQGVVRGAVGKEGNLAGIFHTLSLAQGLFGDGVEYVQCMGTRPFEYLHLHYPNAGGEPFDVLAMNNYVVARHIYCGFRCDVYGQTGVIHSPFIDDSLFPHAGV
;
A
#
# COMPACT_ATOMS: atom_id res chain seq x y z
N MET A 1 0.39 1.85 -16.60
CA MET A 1 0.74 1.09 -15.39
C MET A 1 1.93 0.19 -15.70
N ILE A 2 2.93 0.24 -14.84
CA ILE A 2 4.19 -0.48 -14.92
C ILE A 2 4.11 -1.63 -13.93
N ARG A 3 4.63 -2.81 -14.33
CA ARG A 3 4.62 -4.10 -13.61
C ARG A 3 3.21 -4.66 -13.39
N CYS A 4 2.82 -5.56 -14.28
CA CYS A 4 1.49 -6.17 -14.36
C CYS A 4 1.33 -7.36 -13.39
N ASP A 5 1.71 -7.15 -12.13
CA ASP A 5 1.61 -8.14 -11.06
C ASP A 5 0.32 -8.00 -10.23
N LEU A 6 0.22 -8.74 -9.11
CA LEU A 6 -0.95 -8.72 -8.21
C LEU A 6 -1.41 -7.29 -7.86
N HIS A 7 -0.50 -6.37 -7.58
CA HIS A 7 -0.85 -5.00 -7.19
C HIS A 7 -1.35 -4.18 -8.37
N ALA A 8 -0.85 -4.41 -9.58
CA ALA A 8 -1.42 -3.78 -10.78
C ALA A 8 -2.88 -4.19 -10.99
N TYR A 9 -3.19 -5.49 -10.85
CA TYR A 9 -4.57 -5.96 -10.89
C TYR A 9 -5.42 -5.34 -9.77
N TRP A 10 -4.88 -5.23 -8.55
CA TRP A 10 -5.55 -4.58 -7.43
C TRP A 10 -5.95 -3.16 -7.77
N TYR A 11 -5.01 -2.30 -8.15
CA TYR A 11 -5.31 -0.90 -8.44
C TYR A 11 -6.22 -0.76 -9.66
N ALA A 12 -5.91 -1.46 -10.75
CA ALA A 12 -6.68 -1.34 -11.98
C ALA A 12 -8.14 -1.76 -11.80
N ALA A 13 -8.43 -2.81 -11.02
CA ALA A 13 -9.81 -3.24 -10.78
C ALA A 13 -10.66 -2.23 -10.00
N LEU A 14 -10.05 -1.30 -9.27
CA LEU A 14 -10.77 -0.25 -8.55
C LEU A 14 -11.17 0.93 -9.43
N PHE A 15 -10.63 1.09 -10.64
CA PHE A 15 -10.99 2.21 -11.52
C PHE A 15 -11.25 1.85 -12.98
N ALA A 16 -10.84 0.67 -13.45
CA ALA A 16 -11.03 0.21 -14.80
C ALA A 16 -12.07 -0.92 -14.85
N ALA A 17 -13.05 -0.77 -15.74
CA ALA A 17 -14.02 -1.83 -16.00
C ALA A 17 -13.31 -3.09 -16.55
N HIS A 18 -13.77 -4.26 -16.15
CA HIS A 18 -13.17 -5.55 -16.53
C HIS A 18 -14.23 -6.65 -16.56
N ASP A 19 -13.89 -7.77 -17.19
CA ASP A 19 -14.71 -8.99 -17.16
C ASP A 19 -14.47 -9.72 -15.82
N PRO A 20 -15.50 -9.90 -14.97
CA PRO A 20 -15.35 -10.53 -13.65
C PRO A 20 -14.82 -11.97 -13.71
N ILE A 21 -15.18 -12.73 -14.75
CA ILE A 21 -14.77 -14.12 -14.90
C ILE A 21 -13.31 -14.20 -15.33
N ARG A 22 -12.90 -13.37 -16.30
CA ARG A 22 -11.47 -13.29 -16.67
C ARG A 22 -10.61 -12.79 -15.51
N PHE A 23 -11.13 -11.83 -14.74
CA PHE A 23 -10.44 -11.34 -13.55
C PHE A 23 -10.31 -12.41 -12.47
N ARG A 24 -11.36 -13.21 -12.23
CA ARG A 24 -11.29 -14.37 -11.34
C ARG A 24 -10.25 -15.39 -11.78
N ASP A 25 -10.23 -15.70 -13.07
CA ASP A 25 -9.33 -16.72 -13.59
C ASP A 25 -7.86 -16.24 -13.55
N ALA A 26 -7.62 -14.94 -13.76
CA ALA A 26 -6.30 -14.33 -13.64
C ALA A 26 -5.87 -14.11 -12.17
N GLN A 27 -6.77 -13.64 -11.31
CA GLN A 27 -6.51 -13.23 -9.93
C GLN A 27 -7.63 -13.71 -8.97
N PRO A 28 -7.69 -15.01 -8.66
CA PRO A 28 -8.78 -15.58 -7.87
C PRO A 28 -8.85 -15.04 -6.44
N GLY A 29 -7.69 -14.70 -5.84
CA GLY A 29 -7.62 -14.11 -4.51
C GLY A 29 -8.23 -12.70 -4.48
N LEU A 30 -7.90 -11.85 -5.47
CA LEU A 30 -8.47 -10.50 -5.57
C LEU A 30 -9.94 -10.54 -5.92
N HIS A 31 -10.35 -11.46 -6.79
CA HIS A 31 -11.76 -11.66 -7.10
C HIS A 31 -12.56 -11.98 -5.83
N TRP A 32 -12.06 -12.90 -5.00
CA TRP A 32 -12.69 -13.21 -3.71
C TRP A 32 -12.84 -11.98 -2.80
N LEU A 33 -11.83 -11.10 -2.77
CA LEU A 33 -11.86 -9.88 -1.95
C LEU A 33 -12.79 -8.80 -2.51
N PHE A 34 -12.85 -8.64 -3.83
CA PHE A 34 -13.56 -7.54 -4.46
C PHE A 34 -15.02 -7.87 -4.81
N TYR A 35 -15.33 -9.14 -4.98
CA TYR A 35 -16.66 -9.64 -5.40
C TYR A 35 -17.36 -10.40 -4.27
N GLY A 36 -17.12 -10.01 -3.00
CA GLY A 36 -17.59 -10.67 -1.78
C GLY A 36 -19.11 -10.77 -1.58
N GLY A 37 -19.90 -10.70 -2.64
CA GLY A 37 -21.31 -11.05 -2.68
C GLY A 37 -21.54 -12.55 -2.44
N TYR A 38 -22.74 -12.87 -1.95
CA TYR A 38 -23.21 -14.23 -1.71
C TYR A 38 -22.99 -15.15 -2.94
N TRP A 39 -22.91 -16.45 -2.69
CA TRP A 39 -22.62 -17.54 -3.64
C TRP A 39 -23.36 -17.50 -5.01
N ASP A 40 -24.37 -16.65 -5.16
CA ASP A 40 -25.20 -16.47 -6.34
C ASP A 40 -24.77 -15.33 -7.28
N ARG A 41 -23.82 -14.45 -6.91
CA ARG A 41 -23.42 -13.30 -7.76
C ARG A 41 -21.90 -13.03 -7.85
N PRO A 42 -21.12 -13.97 -8.39
CA PRO A 42 -19.66 -13.80 -8.56
C PRO A 42 -19.26 -12.70 -9.58
N GLU A 43 -20.22 -12.10 -10.28
CA GLU A 43 -19.96 -11.04 -11.27
C GLU A 43 -20.25 -9.62 -10.75
N GLU A 44 -20.77 -9.50 -9.53
CA GLU A 44 -21.09 -8.21 -8.92
C GLU A 44 -19.89 -7.69 -8.11
N LEU A 45 -19.21 -6.67 -8.64
CA LEU A 45 -18.11 -5.99 -7.92
C LEU A 45 -18.67 -5.25 -6.71
N THR A 46 -18.25 -5.67 -5.51
CA THR A 46 -18.68 -5.08 -4.22
C THR A 46 -17.67 -4.10 -3.65
N ALA A 47 -16.40 -4.17 -4.10
CA ALA A 47 -15.38 -3.21 -3.73
C ALA A 47 -15.79 -1.81 -4.22
N PRO A 48 -15.50 -0.75 -3.44
CA PRO A 48 -15.69 0.60 -3.90
C PRO A 48 -14.79 0.89 -5.12
N THR A 49 -15.22 1.80 -5.98
CA THR A 49 -14.48 2.16 -7.20
C THR A 49 -14.26 3.67 -7.31
N VAL A 50 -13.21 4.06 -8.03
CA VAL A 50 -12.91 5.44 -8.41
C VAL A 50 -13.27 5.66 -9.87
N SER A 51 -14.08 6.68 -10.15
CA SER A 51 -14.42 7.06 -11.53
C SER A 51 -13.44 8.08 -12.11
N GLY A 52 -13.41 8.23 -13.43
CA GLY A 52 -12.62 9.26 -14.12
C GLY A 52 -11.22 8.85 -14.53
N LEU A 53 -10.78 7.63 -14.21
CA LEU A 53 -9.55 7.04 -14.74
C LEU A 53 -9.85 6.02 -15.84
N LYS A 54 -8.89 5.86 -16.75
CA LYS A 54 -8.88 4.81 -17.77
C LYS A 54 -7.52 4.13 -17.76
N LEU A 55 -7.51 2.80 -17.69
CA LEU A 55 -6.30 2.04 -17.94
C LEU A 55 -5.99 2.08 -19.45
N SER A 56 -5.01 2.90 -19.84
CA SER A 56 -4.68 3.14 -21.26
C SER A 56 -3.50 2.29 -21.75
N LYS A 57 -2.49 2.11 -20.90
CA LYS A 57 -1.21 1.49 -21.27
C LYS A 57 -0.65 0.61 -20.15
N LEU A 58 -0.02 -0.49 -20.55
CA LEU A 58 0.63 -1.48 -19.70
C LEU A 58 2.06 -1.70 -20.16
N TRP A 59 2.96 -1.92 -19.21
CA TRP A 59 4.31 -2.38 -19.48
C TRP A 59 4.77 -3.29 -18.34
N ASP A 60 5.48 -4.36 -18.71
CA ASP A 60 6.15 -5.26 -17.78
C ASP A 60 7.43 -5.77 -18.45
N ALA A 61 8.45 -6.09 -17.64
CA ALA A 61 9.67 -6.74 -18.12
C ALA A 61 9.35 -8.14 -18.71
N ASP A 62 8.38 -8.85 -18.14
CA ASP A 62 7.73 -9.99 -18.78
C ASP A 62 6.52 -9.50 -19.58
N ARG A 63 6.72 -9.25 -20.86
CA ARG A 63 5.65 -8.82 -21.78
C ARG A 63 4.40 -9.70 -21.67
N LYS A 64 4.55 -11.00 -21.43
CA LYS A 64 3.42 -11.93 -21.33
C LYS A 64 2.48 -11.54 -20.18
N ALA A 65 3.01 -11.07 -19.05
CA ALA A 65 2.19 -10.62 -17.92
C ALA A 65 1.32 -9.40 -18.31
N ALA A 66 1.89 -8.45 -19.07
CA ALA A 66 1.16 -7.30 -19.57
C ALA A 66 0.09 -7.68 -20.61
N GLU A 67 0.40 -8.63 -21.50
CA GLU A 67 -0.55 -9.17 -22.47
C GLU A 67 -1.71 -9.91 -21.79
N GLU A 68 -1.43 -10.73 -20.79
CA GLU A 68 -2.45 -11.41 -19.98
C GLU A 68 -3.35 -10.40 -19.27
N MET A 69 -2.77 -9.40 -18.60
CA MET A 69 -3.54 -8.35 -17.94
C MET A 69 -4.40 -7.55 -18.93
N ALA A 70 -3.89 -7.25 -20.11
CA ALA A 70 -4.65 -6.54 -21.14
C ALA A 70 -5.91 -7.29 -21.59
N THR A 71 -5.94 -8.63 -21.50
CA THR A 71 -7.13 -9.43 -21.85
C THR A 71 -8.25 -9.36 -20.80
N VAL A 72 -7.93 -8.96 -19.57
CA VAL A 72 -8.86 -8.91 -18.44
C VAL A 72 -9.64 -7.60 -18.42
N PHE A 73 -8.97 -6.48 -18.71
CA PHE A 73 -9.56 -5.15 -18.61
C PHE A 73 -10.24 -4.70 -19.90
N ASN A 74 -11.42 -4.09 -19.75
CA ASN A 74 -12.19 -3.58 -20.88
C ASN A 74 -11.46 -2.38 -21.50
N GLY A 75 -11.71 -2.16 -22.80
CA GLY A 75 -11.08 -1.07 -23.55
C GLY A 75 -9.69 -1.41 -24.11
N GLY A 76 -9.13 -2.58 -23.77
CA GLY A 76 -7.91 -3.14 -24.36
C GLY A 76 -6.71 -2.21 -24.20
N PRO A 77 -6.13 -2.08 -22.99
CA PRO A 77 -4.96 -1.24 -22.79
C PRO A 77 -3.81 -1.69 -23.71
N ILE A 78 -3.05 -0.71 -24.20
CA ILE A 78 -1.93 -0.97 -25.11
C ILE A 78 -0.76 -1.55 -24.31
N VAL A 79 -0.25 -2.70 -24.74
CA VAL A 79 0.98 -3.27 -24.19
C VAL A 79 2.17 -2.62 -24.91
N CYS A 80 2.90 -1.79 -24.18
CA CYS A 80 4.04 -1.05 -24.68
C CYS A 80 5.31 -1.91 -24.67
N ASP A 81 6.25 -1.61 -25.58
CA ASP A 81 7.55 -2.27 -25.66
C ASP A 81 8.56 -1.68 -24.66
N SER A 82 8.37 -0.42 -24.26
CA SER A 82 9.23 0.28 -23.29
C SER A 82 8.46 1.21 -22.36
N ILE A 83 9.10 1.61 -21.26
CA ILE A 83 8.54 2.58 -20.31
C ILE A 83 8.37 3.96 -20.97
N GLU A 84 9.28 4.35 -21.87
CA GLU A 84 9.20 5.63 -22.60
C GLU A 84 7.97 5.70 -23.51
N GLU A 85 7.63 4.60 -24.17
CA GLU A 85 6.40 4.48 -24.96
C GLU A 85 5.15 4.56 -24.05
N LEU A 86 5.21 3.91 -22.88
CA LEU A 86 4.16 3.99 -21.87
C LEU A 86 3.94 5.42 -21.38
N CYS A 87 5.01 6.19 -21.18
CA CYS A 87 4.99 7.58 -20.71
C CYS A 87 4.63 8.62 -21.79
N THR A 88 4.14 8.19 -22.96
CA THR A 88 3.67 9.09 -24.02
C THR A 88 2.14 9.14 -24.01
N ASP A 89 1.54 10.34 -24.08
CA ASP A 89 0.08 10.56 -24.06
C ASP A 89 -0.64 9.91 -22.85
N VAL A 90 -0.08 10.07 -21.64
CA VAL A 90 -0.68 9.62 -20.38
C VAL A 90 -0.64 10.72 -19.33
N ASP A 91 -1.66 10.79 -18.47
CA ASP A 91 -1.80 11.82 -17.43
C ASP A 91 -1.28 11.37 -16.05
N LEU A 92 -1.10 10.07 -15.84
CA LEU A 92 -0.71 9.47 -14.56
C LEU A 92 -0.03 8.13 -14.80
N VAL A 93 1.08 7.88 -14.10
CA VAL A 93 1.79 6.60 -14.11
C VAL A 93 1.68 5.92 -12.75
N PHE A 94 1.35 4.63 -12.77
CA PHE A 94 1.43 3.74 -11.62
C PHE A 94 2.62 2.81 -11.81
N VAL A 95 3.57 2.83 -10.88
CA VAL A 95 4.57 1.77 -10.68
C VAL A 95 3.98 0.85 -9.62
N ALA A 96 3.31 -0.22 -10.06
CA ALA A 96 2.75 -1.21 -9.15
C ALA A 96 3.83 -2.21 -8.77
N ASP A 97 3.97 -2.57 -7.50
CA ASP A 97 4.92 -3.60 -7.11
C ASP A 97 4.45 -4.30 -5.84
N CYS A 98 4.20 -5.60 -5.98
CA CYS A 98 3.82 -6.47 -4.89
C CYS A 98 5.03 -7.17 -4.26
N TYR A 99 6.06 -7.47 -5.05
CA TYR A 99 7.00 -8.54 -4.73
C TYR A 99 8.41 -8.06 -4.42
N THR A 100 8.81 -6.88 -4.88
CA THR A 100 10.17 -6.39 -4.66
C THR A 100 10.27 -5.41 -3.50
N ALA A 101 11.50 -5.14 -3.08
CA ALA A 101 11.76 -4.16 -2.04
C ALA A 101 11.81 -2.73 -2.59
N GLY A 102 11.43 -2.51 -3.84
CA GLY A 102 11.54 -1.22 -4.53
C GLY A 102 12.97 -0.85 -4.92
N ASP A 103 13.82 -1.83 -5.18
CA ASP A 103 15.24 -1.63 -5.56
C ASP A 103 15.39 -0.90 -6.89
N ASP A 104 14.44 -1.06 -7.81
CA ASP A 104 14.45 -0.45 -9.14
C ASP A 104 13.32 0.58 -9.35
N HIS A 105 12.57 0.92 -8.29
CA HIS A 105 11.48 1.90 -8.38
C HIS A 105 11.94 3.25 -8.93
N LEU A 106 13.15 3.69 -8.58
CA LEU A 106 13.74 4.91 -9.16
C LEU A 106 13.88 4.80 -10.67
N GLN A 107 14.37 3.66 -11.17
CA GLN A 107 14.56 3.41 -12.59
C GLN A 107 13.23 3.36 -13.34
N LEU A 108 12.21 2.74 -12.74
CA LEU A 108 10.87 2.63 -13.30
C LEU A 108 10.10 3.96 -13.30
N ALA A 109 10.24 4.74 -12.22
CA ALA A 109 9.53 6.02 -12.05
C ALA A 109 10.19 7.17 -12.81
N ALA A 110 11.52 7.17 -12.96
CA ALA A 110 12.26 8.30 -13.53
C ALA A 110 11.74 8.79 -14.88
N PRO A 111 11.43 7.93 -15.88
CA PRO A 111 10.93 8.40 -17.18
C PRO A 111 9.63 9.21 -17.10
N SER A 112 8.75 8.87 -16.15
CA SER A 112 7.50 9.59 -15.93
C SER A 112 7.72 10.91 -15.18
N LEU A 113 8.56 10.88 -14.14
CA LEU A 113 8.91 12.05 -13.34
C LEU A 113 9.63 13.12 -14.18
N GLU A 114 10.59 12.71 -15.02
CA GLU A 114 11.34 13.62 -15.91
C GLU A 114 10.44 14.36 -16.92
N ARG A 115 9.28 13.77 -17.24
CA ARG A 115 8.28 14.36 -18.13
C ARG A 115 7.27 15.26 -17.39
N GLY A 116 7.39 15.40 -16.06
CA GLY A 116 6.43 16.15 -15.26
C GLY A 116 5.11 15.41 -15.03
N ILE A 117 5.06 14.11 -15.33
CA ILE A 117 3.83 13.32 -15.21
C ILE A 117 3.66 12.91 -13.74
N PRO A 118 2.47 13.10 -13.13
CA PRO A 118 2.16 12.53 -11.82
C PRO A 118 2.46 11.03 -11.77
N THR A 119 3.15 10.60 -10.71
CA THR A 119 3.58 9.21 -10.56
C THR A 119 3.23 8.69 -9.17
N PHE A 120 2.44 7.62 -9.16
CA PHE A 120 2.25 6.78 -7.99
C PHE A 120 3.27 5.64 -8.02
N VAL A 121 4.00 5.46 -6.93
CA VAL A 121 4.92 4.35 -6.72
C VAL A 121 4.42 3.54 -5.54
N ASP A 122 4.21 2.25 -5.75
CA ASP A 122 3.78 1.37 -4.68
C ASP A 122 4.83 1.31 -3.56
N LYS A 123 4.40 0.88 -2.38
CA LYS A 123 5.28 0.76 -1.23
C LYS A 123 6.27 -0.41 -1.39
N PRO A 124 7.51 -0.22 -0.91
CA PRO A 124 8.08 1.06 -0.48
C PRO A 124 8.44 1.98 -1.64
N LEU A 125 8.58 3.28 -1.34
CA LEU A 125 9.12 4.24 -2.31
C LEU A 125 10.46 3.75 -2.90
N SER A 126 11.34 3.22 -2.04
CA SER A 126 12.56 2.51 -2.42
C SER A 126 13.09 1.66 -1.26
N SER A 127 13.95 0.70 -1.54
CA SER A 127 14.72 -0.06 -0.55
C SER A 127 15.85 0.76 0.09
N SER A 128 16.27 1.87 -0.52
CA SER A 128 17.38 2.70 -0.07
C SER A 128 16.96 4.16 0.17
N LEU A 129 17.53 4.79 1.21
CA LEU A 129 17.30 6.21 1.48
C LEU A 129 17.86 7.10 0.35
N GLN A 130 18.95 6.67 -0.28
CA GLN A 130 19.56 7.40 -1.37
C GLN A 130 18.61 7.49 -2.57
N ASP A 131 18.08 6.36 -3.02
CA ASP A 131 17.20 6.33 -4.19
C ASP A 131 15.84 6.96 -3.89
N ALA A 132 15.32 6.81 -2.66
CA ALA A 132 14.14 7.53 -2.21
C ALA A 132 14.33 9.05 -2.30
N ARG A 133 15.48 9.58 -1.84
CA ARG A 133 15.81 11.01 -1.95
C ARG A 133 15.95 11.44 -3.41
N MET A 134 16.67 10.67 -4.22
CA MET A 134 16.82 10.96 -5.64
C MET A 134 15.47 11.01 -6.36
N MET A 135 14.53 10.12 -6.02
CA MET A 135 13.21 10.12 -6.62
C MET A 135 12.41 11.38 -6.24
N VAL A 136 12.47 11.80 -4.97
CA VAL A 136 11.85 13.04 -4.50
C VAL A 136 12.47 14.26 -5.19
N GLU A 137 13.81 14.35 -5.24
CA GLU A 137 14.53 15.44 -5.90
C GLU A 137 14.19 15.51 -7.41
N LEU A 138 14.05 14.36 -8.07
CA LEU A 138 13.66 14.29 -9.47
C LEU A 138 12.22 14.79 -9.69
N ALA A 139 11.29 14.36 -8.83
CA ALA A 139 9.90 14.81 -8.85
C ALA A 139 9.79 16.33 -8.66
N GLU A 140 10.50 16.88 -7.67
CA GLU A 140 10.55 18.33 -7.39
C GLU A 140 11.14 19.11 -8.58
N LYS A 141 12.28 18.66 -9.11
CA LYS A 141 12.97 19.30 -10.25
C LYS A 141 12.06 19.42 -11.48
N HIS A 142 11.28 18.39 -11.76
CA HIS A 142 10.42 18.32 -12.94
C HIS A 142 8.96 18.72 -12.66
N LYS A 143 8.65 19.13 -11.42
CA LYS A 143 7.30 19.51 -10.97
C LYS A 143 6.27 18.39 -11.19
N ALA A 144 6.72 17.15 -11.07
CA ALA A 144 5.87 15.97 -11.13
C ALA A 144 5.37 15.64 -9.71
N PRO A 145 4.05 15.54 -9.48
CA PRO A 145 3.54 14.98 -8.23
C PRO A 145 4.02 13.53 -8.04
N LEU A 146 4.57 13.23 -6.87
CA LEU A 146 5.01 11.89 -6.50
C LEU A 146 4.26 11.43 -5.25
N MET A 147 3.70 10.22 -5.29
CA MET A 147 3.03 9.62 -4.15
C MET A 147 3.48 8.17 -3.96
N SER A 148 3.80 7.81 -2.72
CA SER A 148 3.96 6.43 -2.29
C SER A 148 3.28 6.28 -0.93
N THR A 149 2.38 5.31 -0.81
CA THR A 149 1.70 5.03 0.45
C THR A 149 1.28 3.57 0.51
N SER A 150 1.04 3.09 1.73
CA SER A 150 0.26 1.86 1.93
C SER A 150 -1.20 2.22 2.18
N LEU A 151 -2.11 1.36 1.70
CA LEU A 151 -3.55 1.48 1.94
C LEU A 151 -3.89 1.61 3.44
N LEU A 152 -3.10 1.03 4.34
CA LEU A 152 -3.38 1.11 5.78
C LEU A 152 -3.33 2.53 6.34
N ARG A 153 -2.53 3.41 5.73
CA ARG A 153 -2.49 4.83 6.12
C ARG A 153 -3.74 5.58 5.68
N MET A 154 -4.40 5.09 4.63
CA MET A 154 -5.62 5.67 4.07
C MET A 154 -6.89 4.93 4.54
N SER A 155 -6.75 3.98 5.49
CA SER A 155 -7.87 3.14 5.89
C SER A 155 -8.90 3.92 6.70
N PRO A 156 -10.17 4.00 6.23
CA PRO A 156 -11.25 4.62 7.01
C PRO A 156 -11.47 3.90 8.36
N HIS A 157 -11.10 2.63 8.45
CA HIS A 157 -11.17 1.86 9.69
C HIS A 157 -10.11 2.31 10.70
N ALA A 158 -8.89 2.62 10.22
CA ALA A 158 -7.85 3.20 11.06
C ALA A 158 -8.25 4.61 11.52
N ASP A 159 -8.84 5.43 10.63
CA ASP A 159 -9.35 6.76 11.00
C ASP A 159 -10.47 6.70 12.05
N ARG A 160 -11.43 5.79 11.86
CA ARG A 160 -12.51 5.58 12.84
C ARG A 160 -11.94 5.13 14.18
N PHE A 161 -10.94 4.25 14.17
CA PHE A 161 -10.28 3.84 15.41
C PHE A 161 -9.55 5.02 16.08
N ARG A 162 -8.78 5.81 15.30
CA ARG A 162 -8.09 7.02 15.78
C ARG A 162 -9.04 8.03 16.42
N SER A 163 -10.26 8.20 15.88
CA SER A 163 -11.26 9.12 16.45
C SER A 163 -11.62 8.81 17.92
N ARG A 164 -11.46 7.56 18.33
CA ARG A 164 -11.71 7.08 19.70
C ARG A 164 -10.60 7.42 20.69
N PHE A 165 -9.47 7.96 20.25
CA PHE A 165 -8.37 8.34 21.14
C PHE A 165 -8.81 9.36 22.20
N THR A 166 -9.82 10.17 21.87
CA THR A 166 -10.45 11.12 22.79
C THR A 166 -11.13 10.45 24.00
N GLU A 167 -11.55 9.18 23.88
CA GLU A 167 -12.14 8.40 24.99
C GLU A 167 -11.12 8.11 26.10
N ILE A 168 -9.83 8.04 25.74
CA ILE A 168 -8.73 7.64 26.64
C ILE A 168 -7.68 8.73 26.86
N ALA A 169 -7.90 9.93 26.33
CA ALA A 169 -6.90 10.99 26.29
C ALA A 169 -6.40 11.41 27.70
N PRO A 170 -5.14 11.87 27.82
CA PRO A 170 -4.10 11.86 26.80
C PRO A 170 -3.60 10.44 26.46
N VAL A 171 -3.30 10.21 25.18
CA VAL A 171 -2.66 8.97 24.71
C VAL A 171 -1.21 8.95 25.20
N VAL A 172 -0.79 7.83 25.77
CA VAL A 172 0.54 7.65 26.36
C VAL A 172 1.39 6.60 25.65
N GLN A 173 0.75 5.63 24.97
CA GLN A 173 1.48 4.57 24.27
C GLN A 173 0.61 3.93 23.18
N GLY A 174 1.24 3.53 22.07
CA GLY A 174 0.66 2.69 21.04
C GLY A 174 1.38 1.36 20.88
N VAL A 175 0.65 0.31 20.52
CA VAL A 175 1.21 -0.96 20.04
C VAL A 175 0.56 -1.27 18.71
N VAL A 176 1.35 -1.39 17.64
CA VAL A 176 0.87 -1.75 16.31
C VAL A 176 1.40 -3.13 15.96
N ARG A 177 0.50 -4.07 15.78
CA ARG A 177 0.83 -5.45 15.43
C ARG A 177 0.62 -5.66 13.94
N GLY A 178 1.73 -5.89 13.24
CA GLY A 178 1.80 -6.13 11.81
C GLY A 178 1.47 -7.54 11.36
N ALA A 179 1.06 -7.66 10.10
CA ALA A 179 0.86 -8.94 9.43
C ALA A 179 2.17 -9.70 9.17
N VAL A 180 2.03 -11.00 8.94
CA VAL A 180 3.09 -11.99 8.81
C VAL A 180 3.84 -11.84 7.48
N GLY A 181 5.17 -11.86 7.52
CA GLY A 181 6.04 -11.88 6.36
C GLY A 181 7.18 -12.89 6.50
N LYS A 182 7.85 -13.22 5.40
CA LYS A 182 9.14 -13.93 5.46
C LYS A 182 10.15 -13.08 6.23
N GLU A 183 11.09 -13.73 6.90
CA GLU A 183 12.17 -13.05 7.61
C GLU A 183 12.90 -12.06 6.70
N GLY A 184 13.05 -10.81 7.16
CA GLY A 184 13.70 -9.74 6.40
C GLY A 184 12.87 -9.12 5.28
N ASN A 185 11.60 -9.54 5.08
CA ASN A 185 10.74 -8.91 4.08
C ASN A 185 10.26 -7.53 4.57
N LEU A 186 10.68 -6.48 3.87
CA LEU A 186 10.30 -5.11 4.19
C LEU A 186 8.82 -4.80 3.92
N ALA A 187 8.15 -5.50 3.00
CA ALA A 187 6.78 -5.21 2.60
C ALA A 187 5.79 -5.21 3.77
N GLY A 188 5.89 -6.18 4.69
CA GLY A 188 5.03 -6.25 5.87
C GLY A 188 5.31 -5.11 6.87
N ILE A 189 6.58 -4.73 7.01
CA ILE A 189 7.04 -3.68 7.92
C ILE A 189 6.51 -2.32 7.46
N PHE A 190 6.57 -2.04 6.15
CA PHE A 190 6.06 -0.78 5.61
C PHE A 190 4.57 -0.60 5.90
N HIS A 191 3.77 -1.66 5.80
CA HIS A 191 2.36 -1.60 6.18
C HIS A 191 2.19 -1.29 7.67
N THR A 192 2.93 -1.95 8.56
CA THR A 192 2.91 -1.68 10.02
C THR A 192 3.28 -0.24 10.34
N LEU A 193 4.36 0.27 9.75
CA LEU A 193 4.82 1.66 9.93
C LEU A 193 3.84 2.66 9.33
N SER A 194 3.27 2.35 8.17
CA SER A 194 2.28 3.20 7.49
C SER A 194 0.97 3.30 8.28
N LEU A 195 0.54 2.21 8.93
CA LEU A 195 -0.58 2.23 9.87
C LEU A 195 -0.25 3.07 11.11
N ALA A 196 0.96 2.91 11.68
CA ALA A 196 1.40 3.73 12.81
C ALA A 196 1.39 5.23 12.44
N GLN A 197 1.90 5.59 11.25
CA GLN A 197 1.85 6.95 10.73
C GLN A 197 0.42 7.49 10.59
N GLY A 198 -0.51 6.68 10.07
CA GLY A 198 -1.92 7.08 9.98
C GLY A 198 -2.57 7.35 11.34
N LEU A 199 -2.23 6.56 12.35
CA LEU A 199 -2.78 6.68 13.70
C LEU A 199 -2.15 7.79 14.54
N PHE A 200 -0.83 7.93 14.44
CA PHE A 200 -0.01 8.70 15.38
C PHE A 200 0.71 9.90 14.74
N GLY A 201 0.69 10.01 13.41
CA GLY A 201 1.37 11.05 12.63
C GLY A 201 2.76 10.64 12.13
N ASP A 202 3.40 11.53 11.37
CA ASP A 202 4.70 11.25 10.73
C ASP A 202 5.91 11.75 11.55
N GLY A 203 5.65 12.36 12.71
CA GLY A 203 6.65 13.09 13.50
C GLY A 203 7.62 12.22 14.31
N VAL A 204 8.01 11.04 13.82
CA VAL A 204 8.96 10.18 14.54
C VAL A 204 10.32 10.86 14.64
N GLU A 205 10.85 11.00 15.86
CA GLU A 205 12.17 11.58 16.12
C GLU A 205 13.29 10.54 16.03
N TYR A 206 13.07 9.34 16.61
CA TYR A 206 14.00 8.23 16.48
C TYR A 206 13.30 6.87 16.40
N VAL A 207 14.03 5.90 15.86
CA VAL A 207 13.62 4.51 15.78
C VAL A 207 14.69 3.63 16.41
N GLN A 208 14.28 2.70 17.28
CA GLN A 208 15.15 1.61 17.75
C GLN A 208 14.61 0.28 17.28
N CYS A 209 15.49 -0.55 16.72
CA CYS A 209 15.17 -1.92 16.34
C CYS A 209 15.70 -2.88 17.42
N MET A 210 14.84 -3.79 17.86
CA MET A 210 15.14 -4.80 18.88
C MET A 210 14.64 -6.17 18.43
N GLY A 211 15.07 -7.22 19.13
CA GLY A 211 14.67 -8.61 18.89
C GLY A 211 15.83 -9.49 18.47
N THR A 212 15.51 -10.74 18.13
CA THR A 212 16.47 -11.74 17.65
C THR A 212 16.49 -11.85 16.13
N ARG A 213 15.48 -11.26 15.46
CA ARG A 213 15.34 -11.23 14.01
C ARG A 213 15.38 -9.79 13.49
N PRO A 214 15.77 -9.57 12.23
CA PRO A 214 15.73 -8.24 11.62
C PRO A 214 14.34 -7.61 11.79
N PHE A 215 14.25 -6.35 12.22
CA PHE A 215 12.98 -5.58 12.28
C PHE A 215 11.83 -6.23 13.08
N GLU A 216 12.13 -7.10 14.04
CA GLU A 216 11.12 -7.82 14.82
C GLU A 216 10.27 -6.87 15.69
N TYR A 217 10.95 -5.99 16.43
CA TYR A 217 10.33 -4.97 17.25
C TYR A 217 10.94 -3.61 16.90
N LEU A 218 10.09 -2.67 16.53
CA LEU A 218 10.48 -1.30 16.24
C LEU A 218 9.85 -0.39 17.28
N HIS A 219 10.68 0.31 18.03
CA HIS A 219 10.27 1.36 18.94
C HIS A 219 10.34 2.70 18.19
N LEU A 220 9.21 3.36 18.04
CA LEU A 220 9.06 4.67 17.41
C LEU A 220 8.80 5.72 18.49
N HIS A 221 9.68 6.71 18.60
CA HIS A 221 9.53 7.80 19.55
C HIS A 221 8.99 9.05 18.87
N TYR A 222 7.97 9.66 19.46
CA TYR A 222 7.37 10.91 18.98
C TYR A 222 7.61 12.05 19.97
N PRO A 223 8.14 13.19 19.51
CA PRO A 223 8.22 14.40 20.33
C PRO A 223 6.82 14.99 20.48
N ASN A 224 6.46 15.42 21.69
CA ASN A 224 5.19 16.08 21.91
C ASN A 224 5.36 17.61 21.87
N ALA A 225 4.51 18.31 21.12
CA ALA A 225 4.55 19.77 20.98
C ALA A 225 3.96 20.53 22.20
N GLY A 226 3.80 19.88 23.35
CA GLY A 226 3.26 20.51 24.58
C GLY A 226 2.88 19.55 25.71
N GLY A 227 3.47 18.35 25.79
CA GLY A 227 3.19 17.34 26.82
C GLY A 227 4.32 16.31 26.96
N GLU A 228 4.05 15.18 27.60
CA GLU A 228 5.00 14.07 27.70
C GLU A 228 5.20 13.40 26.33
N PRO A 229 6.42 12.97 25.98
CA PRO A 229 6.65 12.15 24.79
C PRO A 229 5.81 10.87 24.85
N PHE A 230 5.45 10.34 23.68
CA PHE A 230 4.76 9.05 23.62
C PHE A 230 5.45 8.12 22.63
N ASP A 231 5.40 6.84 22.96
CA ASP A 231 6.12 5.80 22.24
C ASP A 231 5.13 4.85 21.57
N VAL A 232 5.52 4.35 20.39
CA VAL A 232 4.79 3.31 19.67
C VAL A 232 5.68 2.10 19.48
N LEU A 233 5.21 0.93 19.92
CA LEU A 233 5.85 -0.34 19.64
C LEU A 233 5.20 -0.98 18.40
N ALA A 234 5.92 -0.98 17.28
CA ALA A 234 5.55 -1.73 16.09
C ALA A 234 6.14 -3.15 16.17
N MET A 235 5.27 -4.16 16.17
CA MET A 235 5.63 -5.57 16.30
C MET A 235 5.38 -6.30 15.00
N ASN A 236 6.42 -6.87 14.41
CA ASN A 236 6.30 -7.72 13.23
C ASN A 236 6.29 -9.19 13.63
N ASN A 237 5.22 -9.89 13.29
CA ASN A 237 5.08 -11.29 13.63
C ASN A 237 5.76 -12.17 12.58
N TYR A 238 6.93 -12.71 12.91
CA TYR A 238 7.52 -13.83 12.17
C TYR A 238 6.93 -15.16 12.63
N VAL A 239 5.63 -15.35 12.41
CA VAL A 239 4.92 -16.56 12.88
C VAL A 239 4.96 -17.64 11.80
N VAL A 240 5.33 -18.86 12.23
CA VAL A 240 5.44 -20.10 11.43
C VAL A 240 4.06 -20.71 11.07
N ALA A 241 2.97 -20.08 11.49
CA ALA A 241 1.61 -20.56 11.28
C ALA A 241 1.03 -20.02 9.97
N ARG A 242 0.45 -20.93 9.18
CA ARG A 242 -0.27 -20.65 7.92
C ARG A 242 -1.51 -19.78 8.18
N HIS A 243 -1.35 -18.50 8.42
CA HIS A 243 -2.44 -17.55 8.23
C HIS A 243 -2.50 -17.19 6.76
N ILE A 244 -3.65 -17.47 6.15
CA ILE A 244 -3.93 -17.25 4.73
C ILE A 244 -4.20 -15.75 4.46
N TYR A 245 -4.38 -14.94 5.52
CA TYR A 245 -4.80 -13.56 5.44
C TYR A 245 -3.82 -12.60 6.10
N CYS A 246 -3.61 -11.45 5.46
CA CYS A 246 -2.87 -10.31 5.99
C CYS A 246 -3.78 -9.51 6.92
N GLY A 247 -3.30 -9.13 8.10
CA GLY A 247 -4.11 -8.30 9.00
C GLY A 247 -3.34 -7.68 10.14
N PHE A 248 -3.86 -6.53 10.59
CA PHE A 248 -3.21 -5.61 11.50
C PHE A 248 -4.12 -5.34 12.70
N ARG A 249 -3.50 -5.09 13.87
CA ARG A 249 -4.21 -4.68 15.09
C ARG A 249 -3.44 -3.58 15.79
N CYS A 250 -4.18 -2.72 16.48
CA CYS A 250 -3.60 -1.66 17.27
C CYS A 250 -4.22 -1.64 18.66
N ASP A 251 -3.37 -1.56 19.67
CA ASP A 251 -3.76 -1.33 21.06
C ASP A 251 -3.23 0.05 21.45
N VAL A 252 -4.08 0.89 22.01
CA VAL A 252 -3.72 2.26 22.38
C VAL A 252 -4.07 2.49 23.83
N TYR A 253 -3.06 2.93 24.58
CA TYR A 253 -3.13 3.19 26.00
C TYR A 253 -3.13 4.70 26.20
N GLY A 254 -4.06 5.14 27.03
CA GLY A 254 -4.14 6.53 27.47
C GLY A 254 -4.27 6.60 28.98
N GLN A 255 -4.31 7.81 29.52
CA GLN A 255 -4.29 8.01 30.97
C GLN A 255 -5.50 7.38 31.68
N THR A 256 -6.65 7.29 31.02
CA THR A 256 -7.91 6.83 31.62
C THR A 256 -8.29 5.40 31.22
N GLY A 257 -7.55 4.76 30.31
CA GLY A 257 -7.88 3.41 29.87
C GLY A 257 -7.13 2.94 28.61
N VAL A 258 -7.63 1.86 28.02
CA VAL A 258 -7.09 1.23 26.82
C VAL A 258 -8.22 0.94 25.83
N ILE A 259 -7.93 1.11 24.54
CA ILE A 259 -8.82 0.72 23.44
C ILE A 259 -8.09 -0.16 22.44
N HIS A 260 -8.84 -1.06 21.81
CA HIS A 260 -8.35 -2.03 20.84
C HIS A 260 -9.03 -1.81 19.50
N SER A 261 -8.25 -1.83 18.42
CA SER A 261 -8.81 -1.82 17.08
C SER A 261 -9.46 -3.18 16.77
N PRO A 262 -10.50 -3.22 15.93
CA PRO A 262 -10.85 -4.48 15.26
C PRO A 262 -9.68 -4.93 14.38
N PHE A 263 -9.78 -6.15 13.84
CA PHE A 263 -8.80 -6.63 12.87
C PHE A 263 -8.95 -5.83 11.57
N ILE A 264 -7.87 -5.17 11.14
CA ILE A 264 -7.80 -4.48 9.85
C ILE A 264 -7.11 -5.43 8.88
N ASP A 265 -7.90 -6.19 8.13
CA ASP A 265 -7.44 -7.30 7.30
C ASP A 265 -7.85 -7.17 5.84
N ASP A 266 -7.50 -8.19 5.05
CA ASP A 266 -7.79 -8.27 3.61
C ASP A 266 -9.26 -7.95 3.27
N SER A 267 -10.23 -8.28 4.13
CA SER A 267 -11.65 -7.98 3.88
C SER A 267 -11.99 -6.49 3.95
N LEU A 268 -11.16 -5.71 4.66
CA LEU A 268 -11.34 -4.27 4.84
C LEU A 268 -10.42 -3.43 3.94
N PHE A 269 -9.38 -4.03 3.36
CA PHE A 269 -8.44 -3.34 2.47
C PHE A 269 -9.07 -2.72 1.22
N PRO A 270 -10.10 -3.29 0.58
CA PRO A 270 -10.76 -2.65 -0.56
C PRO A 270 -11.34 -1.27 -0.22
N HIS A 271 -11.77 -1.06 1.03
CA HIS A 271 -12.28 0.24 1.49
C HIS A 271 -11.20 1.31 1.74
N ALA A 272 -9.93 0.91 1.67
CA ALA A 272 -8.77 1.79 1.86
C ALA A 272 -8.00 2.07 0.56
N GLY A 273 -8.35 1.37 -0.53
CA GLY A 273 -7.69 1.48 -1.84
C GLY A 273 -8.34 2.47 -2.81
N VAL A 274 -9.41 3.15 -2.39
CA VAL A 274 -10.22 4.12 -3.17
C VAL A 274 -10.08 5.54 -2.66
#